data_AF-A0A973J9X6-F1
#
_entry.id   AF-A0A973J9X6-F1
#
_cell.length_a   1.000
_cell.length_b   1.000
_cell.length_c   1.000
_cell.angle_alpha   90.00
_cell.angle_beta   90.00
_cell.angle_gamma   90.00
#
_symmetry.space_group_name_H-M   'P 1'
#
loop_
_entity.id
_entity.type
_entity.pdbx_description
1 polymer ?
#
loop_
_entity_poly.entity_id
_entity_poly.type
_entity_poly.pdbx_seq_one_letter_code
_entity_poly.pdbx_strand_id
1 'polypeptide(L)' 'MRELEISVASYTLRLRFDNNDAPSGTVVRQPDGVEARFNTTDCLLNLMEGMVGQRAWQTHREQIISALREVICICA' A
#
# COMPACT_ATOMS: atom_id res chain seq x y z
N MET A 1 6.16 -11.38 10.20
CA MET A 1 5.55 -10.04 10.18
C MET A 1 6.46 -9.15 9.36
N ARG A 2 5.95 -8.59 8.26
CA ARG A 2 6.71 -7.74 7.34
C ARG A 2 6.11 -6.34 7.33
N GLU A 3 6.95 -5.34 7.19
CA GLU A 3 6.53 -3.95 7.09
C GLU A 3 7.17 -3.32 5.85
N LEU A 4 6.44 -2.40 5.22
CA LEU A 4 6.90 -1.65 4.05
C LEU A 4 6.43 -0.22 4.20
N GLU A 5 7.34 0.73 3.97
CA GLU A 5 7.00 2.15 3.90
C GLU A 5 7.14 2.63 2.46
N ILE A 6 6.10 3.29 1.97
CA ILE A 6 6.05 3.85 0.61
C ILE A 6 5.75 5.35 0.73
N SER A 7 6.69 6.17 0.28
CA SER A 7 6.49 7.61 0.17
C SER A 7 5.86 7.94 -1.19
N VAL A 8 4.66 8.52 -1.15
CA VAL A 8 3.88 8.94 -2.33
C VAL A 8 3.57 10.43 -2.20
N ALA A 9 4.16 11.24 -3.09
CA ALA A 9 4.08 12.69 -3.03
C ALA A 9 4.46 13.24 -1.63
N SER A 10 3.49 13.80 -0.89
CA SER A 10 3.67 14.36 0.45
C SER A 10 3.26 13.41 1.58
N TYR A 11 2.89 12.17 1.26
CA TYR A 11 2.38 11.20 2.22
C TYR A 11 3.31 9.99 2.32
N THR A 12 3.42 9.42 3.51
CA THR A 12 4.04 8.10 3.71
C THR A 12 2.95 7.11 4.09
N LEU A 13 2.84 6.03 3.32
CA LEU A 13 2.00 4.89 3.61
C LEU A 13 2.85 3.82 4.28
N ARG A 14 2.47 3.41 5.49
CA ARG A 14 3.07 2.29 6.20
C ARG A 14 2.16 1.08 6.06
N LEU A 15 2.66 0.03 5.43
CA LEU A 15 2.01 -1.25 5.29
C LEU A 15 2.58 -2.22 6.30
N ARG A 16 1.71 -3.00 6.93
CA ARG A 16 2.07 -4.04 7.88
C ARG A 16 1.29 -5.29 7.54
N PHE A 17 2.02 -6.33 7.16
CA PHE A 17 1.46 -7.60 6.69
C PHE A 17 1.31 -8.58 7.84
N ASP A 18 0.11 -9.16 7.95
CA ASP A 18 -0.23 -10.10 9.03
C ASP A 18 0.54 -11.41 8.86
N ASN A 19 0.68 -11.89 7.62
CA ASN A 19 1.34 -13.15 7.26
C ASN A 19 2.27 -12.97 6.05
N ASN A 20 3.24 -13.88 5.88
CA ASN A 20 4.18 -13.83 4.75
C ASN A 20 3.56 -14.38 3.44
N ASP A 21 2.54 -15.23 3.54
CA ASP A 21 2.03 -16.03 2.42
C ASP A 21 0.74 -15.47 1.80
N ALA A 22 0.08 -14.53 2.48
CA ALA A 22 -1.18 -13.95 2.03
C ALA A 22 -1.14 -12.42 2.12
N PRO A 23 -1.58 -11.69 1.08
CA PRO A 23 -1.63 -10.24 1.07
C PRO A 23 -2.78 -9.75 1.95
N SER A 24 -2.57 -9.83 3.26
CA SER A 24 -3.49 -9.34 4.29
C SER A 24 -2.72 -8.51 5.31
N GLY A 25 -3.35 -7.48 5.84
CA GLY A 25 -2.71 -6.60 6.78
C GLY A 25 -3.40 -5.25 6.95
N THR A 26 -2.59 -4.28 7.33
CA THR A 26 -2.99 -2.90 7.65
C THR A 26 -2.16 -1.92 6.85
N VAL A 27 -2.79 -0.85 6.38
CA VAL A 27 -2.14 0.31 5.77
C VAL A 27 -2.48 1.56 6.57
N VAL A 28 -1.47 2.36 6.89
CA VAL A 28 -1.59 3.59 7.68
C VAL A 28 -1.00 4.75 6.90
N ARG A 29 -1.79 5.81 6.69
CA ARG A 29 -1.30 7.10 6.17
C ARG A 29 -0.71 7.90 7.32
N GLN A 30 0.61 8.08 7.34
CA GLN A 30 1.31 8.62 8.51
C GLN A 30 0.94 10.05 8.89
N PRO A 31 0.75 11.01 7.95
CA PRO A 31 0.51 12.40 8.34
C PRO A 31 -0.75 12.65 9.18
N ASP A 32 -1.76 11.80 9.06
CA ASP A 32 -3.04 11.94 9.76
C ASP A 32 -3.52 10.68 10.49
N GLY A 33 -2.74 9.59 10.43
CA GLY A 33 -3.01 8.35 11.15
C GLY A 33 -4.19 7.54 10.60
N VAL A 34 -4.68 7.85 9.39
CA VAL A 34 -5.78 7.09 8.79
C VAL A 34 -5.34 5.66 8.54
N GLU A 35 -6.05 4.70 9.12
CA GLU A 35 -5.77 3.27 9.03
C GLU A 35 -6.89 2.53 8.27
N ALA A 36 -6.50 1.58 7.43
CA ALA A 36 -7.41 0.64 6.80
C ALA A 36 -6.83 -0.78 6.78
N ARG A 37 -7.72 -1.79 6.78
CA ARG A 37 -7.36 -3.21 6.64
C ARG A 37 -7.58 -3.69 5.22
N PHE A 38 -6.70 -4.56 4.75
CA PHE A 38 -6.81 -5.25 3.47
C PHE A 38 -6.65 -6.76 3.66
N ASN A 39 -7.25 -7.54 2.78
CA ASN A 39 -7.16 -9.00 2.76
C ASN A 39 -6.79 -9.57 1.38
N THR A 40 -6.65 -8.70 0.37
CA THR A 40 -6.17 -9.04 -0.97
C THR A 40 -5.30 -7.92 -1.52
N THR A 41 -4.48 -8.22 -2.53
CA THR A 41 -3.68 -7.22 -3.25
C THR A 41 -4.56 -6.16 -3.92
N ASP A 42 -5.66 -6.54 -4.57
CA ASP A 42 -6.56 -5.57 -5.22
C ASP A 42 -7.22 -4.62 -4.22
N CYS A 43 -7.61 -5.15 -3.06
CA CYS A 43 -8.14 -4.35 -1.96
C CYS A 43 -7.10 -3.32 -1.49
N LEU A 44 -5.85 -3.76 -1.31
CA LEU A 44 -4.74 -2.87 -0.95
C LEU A 44 -4.54 -1.76 -1.98
N LEU A 45 -4.50 -2.09 -3.29
CA LEU A 45 -4.31 -1.09 -4.34
C LEU A 45 -5.43 -0.05 -4.35
N ASN A 46 -6.69 -0.47 -4.24
CA ASN A 46 -7.83 0.44 -4.17
C ASN A 46 -7.79 1.34 -2.91
N LEU A 47 -7.39 0.78 -1.75
CA LEU A 47 -7.22 1.55 -0.52
C LEU A 47 -6.11 2.59 -0.66
N MET A 48 -4.97 2.20 -1.23
CA MET A 48 -3.86 3.12 -1.47
C MET A 48 -4.27 4.24 -2.44
N GLU A 49 -5.00 3.93 -3.52
CA GLU A 49 -5.57 4.93 -4.43
C GLU A 49 -6.46 5.93 -3.69
N GLY A 50 -7.38 5.45 -2.85
CA GLY A 50 -8.24 6.30 -2.04
C GLY A 50 -7.47 7.15 -1.02
N MET A 51 -6.40 6.59 -0.43
CA MET A 51 -5.57 7.27 0.57
C MET A 51 -4.65 8.33 -0.02
N VAL A 52 -4.06 8.11 -1.19
CA VAL A 52 -3.16 9.12 -1.81
C VAL A 52 -3.92 10.09 -2.70
N GLY A 53 -5.14 9.72 -3.09
CA GLY A 53 -5.98 10.45 -4.03
C GLY A 53 -5.62 10.16 -5.48
N GLN A 54 -6.63 10.22 -6.35
CA GLN A 54 -6.53 9.80 -7.75
C GLN A 54 -5.37 10.47 -8.52
N ARG A 55 -5.11 11.76 -8.29
CA ARG A 55 -4.03 12.48 -8.99
C ARG A 55 -2.64 11.94 -8.63
N ALA A 56 -2.36 11.79 -7.34
CA ALA A 56 -1.08 11.23 -6.89
C ALA A 56 -0.95 9.76 -7.29
N TRP A 57 -2.05 9.02 -7.26
CA TRP A 57 -2.09 7.64 -7.72
C TRP A 57 -1.66 7.52 -9.17
N GLN A 58 -2.27 8.26 -10.10
CA GLN A 58 -1.90 8.21 -11.53
C GLN A 58 -0.42 8.53 -11.77
N THR A 59 0.18 9.43 -10.99
CA THR A 59 1.61 9.78 -11.12
C THR A 59 2.55 8.74 -10.54
N HIS A 60 2.17 8.08 -9.43
CA HIS A 60 3.07 7.21 -8.66
C HIS A 60 2.70 5.72 -8.71
N ARG A 61 1.66 5.33 -9.44
CA ARG A 61 1.13 3.95 -9.45
C ARG A 61 2.19 2.91 -9.75
N GLU A 62 3.03 3.13 -10.76
CA GLU A 62 4.07 2.16 -11.14
C GLU A 62 5.14 2.00 -10.05
N GLN A 63 5.55 3.10 -9.42
CA GLN A 63 6.47 3.09 -8.29
C GLN A 63 5.89 2.30 -7.10
N ILE A 64 4.62 2.53 -6.79
CA ILE A 64 3.90 1.82 -5.73
C ILE A 64 3.85 0.31 -6.03
N ILE A 65 3.46 -0.07 -7.24
CA ILE A 65 3.39 -1.48 -7.66
C ILE A 65 4.78 -2.13 -7.62
N SER A 66 5.82 -1.43 -8.07
CA SER A 66 7.20 -1.93 -8.01
C SER A 66 7.65 -2.19 -6.58
N ALA A 67 7.42 -1.26 -5.65
CA ALA A 67 7.75 -1.44 -4.24
C ALA A 67 6.98 -2.60 -3.60
N LEU A 68 5.70 -2.76 -3.95
CA LEU A 68 4.89 -3.86 -3.44
C LEU A 68 5.39 -5.22 -3.95
N ARG A 69 5.88 -5.32 -5.19
CA ARG A 69 6.42 -6.57 -5.75
C ARG A 69 7.63 -7.13 -5.00
N GLU A 70 8.39 -6.28 -4.31
CA GLU A 70 9.49 -6.72 -3.46
C GLU A 70 9.01 -7.49 -2.22
N VAL A 71 7.76 -7.26 -1.80
CA VAL A 71 7.23 -7.75 -0.51
C VAL A 71 6.10 -8.76 -0.69
N ILE A 72 5.29 -8.61 -1.74
CA ILE A 72 4.16 -9.47 -2.08
C ILE A 72 4.20 -9.87 -3.55
N CYS A 73 3.78 -11.11 -3.86
CA CYS A 73 3.70 -11.58 -5.23
C CYS A 73 2.48 -10.94 -5.92
N ILE A 74 2.71 -9.98 -6.82
CA ILE A 74 1.66 -9.34 -7.64
C ILE A 74 1.71 -9.95 -9.04
N CYS A 75 0.73 -10.79 -9.38
CA CYS A 75 0.50 -11.22 -10.75
C CYS A 75 -0.01 -10.03 -11.56
N ALA A 76 0.71 -9.66 -12.62
CA ALA A 76 0.35 -8.58 -13.54
C ALA A 76 -0.76 -9.00 -14.50
#